data_AF-A0A8H4TV19-F1
#
_entry.id   AF-A0A8H4TV19-F1
#
_cell.length_a   1.000
_cell.length_b   1.000
_cell.length_c   1.000
_cell.angle_alpha   90.00
_cell.angle_beta   90.00
_cell.angle_gamma   90.00
#
_symmetry.space_group_name_H-M   'P 1'
#
loop_
_entity.id
_entity.type
_entity.pdbx_description
1 polymer ?
#
loop_
_entity_poly.entity_id
_entity_poly.type
_entity_poly.pdbx_seq_one_letter_code
_entity_poly.pdbx_strand_id
1 'polypeptide(L)'
;MSLSSLLSSPLKTLETGPGFLRNSSHLLPKQGPYRGLESFVVNDLPIEEIRSKHVARFIKQHKHIQKLSISEDPGAIDTSAHIDRVIIPALATGGFNNLRSLFLAWGRGELYEPHPEGLDFPNLERESVDISEEALATVGSVTSLEQLGLRCGEEYSPSYGNKDDDKYLWLIDHDKLRAHLGNLKRLTKLAIVRDTYAATVPSYDHKLYYYARGPGDSEQRDAKGRPELNADEEENHPSIQIWERAHRNRMLTEAEDYAVILPNLEWMLCGQRPIGFSRHSGERFSAFPLTPGRDECVTFLRMTFGVERSDS
;
A
#
# COMPACT_ATOMS: atom_id res chain seq x y z
N MET A 1 -13.39 -22.54 -28.71
CA MET A 1 -12.34 -21.51 -28.91
C MET A 1 -11.20 -21.81 -27.96
N SER A 2 -9.96 -21.98 -28.43
CA SER A 2 -8.83 -22.20 -27.50
C SER A 2 -8.33 -20.86 -26.96
N LEU A 3 -7.90 -20.81 -25.69
CA LEU A 3 -7.20 -19.67 -25.07
C LEU A 3 -6.09 -19.12 -25.99
N SER A 4 -5.42 -20.03 -26.72
CA SER A 4 -4.39 -19.72 -27.72
C SER A 4 -4.87 -18.75 -28.82
N SER A 5 -6.12 -18.86 -29.27
CA SER A 5 -6.69 -17.98 -30.30
C SER A 5 -7.09 -16.61 -29.76
N LEU A 6 -7.51 -16.53 -28.49
CA LEU A 6 -7.84 -15.27 -27.80
C LEU A 6 -6.58 -14.42 -27.54
N LEU A 7 -5.44 -15.10 -27.36
CA LEU A 7 -4.11 -14.55 -27.13
C LEU A 7 -3.37 -14.13 -28.40
N SER A 8 -4.01 -14.23 -29.58
CA SER A 8 -3.44 -13.79 -30.88
C SER A 8 -3.64 -12.30 -31.17
N SER A 9 -4.57 -11.65 -30.46
CA SER A 9 -4.61 -10.19 -30.34
C SER A 9 -3.48 -9.74 -29.41
N PRO A 10 -2.79 -8.61 -29.65
CA PRO A 10 -1.72 -8.14 -28.75
C PRO A 10 -2.32 -7.77 -27.39
N LEU A 11 -2.37 -8.76 -26.50
CA LEU A 11 -2.86 -8.61 -25.14
C LEU A 11 -2.02 -7.56 -24.42
N LYS A 12 -2.62 -6.40 -24.12
CA LYS A 12 -1.97 -5.29 -23.42
C LYS A 12 -2.05 -5.41 -21.90
N THR A 13 -3.16 -5.93 -21.40
CA THR A 13 -3.42 -6.06 -19.97
C THR A 13 -3.84 -7.48 -19.66
N LEU A 14 -3.21 -8.07 -18.66
CA LEU A 14 -3.61 -9.35 -18.07
C LEU A 14 -3.90 -9.12 -16.60
N GLU A 15 -5.15 -9.33 -16.21
CA GLU A 15 -5.61 -9.25 -14.83
C GLU A 15 -6.16 -10.61 -14.41
N THR A 16 -5.70 -11.11 -13.27
CA THR A 16 -6.18 -12.37 -12.72
C THR A 16 -7.25 -12.08 -11.68
N GLY A 17 -8.49 -12.44 -12.01
CA GLY A 17 -9.60 -12.31 -11.06
C GLY A 17 -9.43 -13.19 -9.82
N PRO A 18 -10.22 -12.93 -8.76
CA PRO A 18 -10.18 -13.70 -7.52
C PRO A 18 -10.32 -15.21 -7.79
N GLY A 19 -9.38 -16.00 -7.30
CA GLY A 19 -9.39 -17.45 -7.46
C GLY A 19 -8.97 -18.00 -8.85
N PHE A 20 -8.72 -17.17 -9.87
CA PHE A 20 -8.20 -17.68 -11.16
C PHE A 20 -6.86 -18.39 -10.97
N LEU A 21 -5.93 -17.79 -10.22
CA LEU A 21 -4.62 -18.38 -9.97
C LEU A 21 -4.64 -19.53 -8.96
N ARG A 22 -5.65 -19.59 -8.07
CA ARG A 22 -5.90 -20.72 -7.16
C ARG A 22 -6.19 -22.02 -7.91
N ASN A 23 -6.70 -21.97 -9.14
CA ASN A 23 -6.98 -23.20 -9.92
C ASN A 23 -6.14 -23.30 -11.20
N SER A 24 -5.69 -22.17 -11.75
CA SER A 24 -5.18 -22.08 -13.13
C SER A 24 -3.84 -21.37 -13.26
N SER A 25 -3.07 -21.17 -12.19
CA SER A 25 -1.73 -20.56 -12.28
C SER A 25 -0.76 -21.30 -13.22
N HIS A 26 -0.93 -22.60 -13.40
CA HIS A 26 -0.19 -23.40 -14.37
C HIS A 26 -0.59 -23.13 -15.83
N LEU A 27 -1.75 -22.49 -16.06
CA LEU A 27 -2.22 -22.03 -17.36
C LEU A 27 -1.64 -20.67 -17.74
N LEU A 28 -0.89 -19.99 -16.85
CA LEU A 28 -0.05 -18.86 -17.27
C LEU A 28 0.85 -19.39 -18.41
N PRO A 29 0.66 -18.89 -19.64
CA PRO A 29 1.13 -19.65 -20.77
C PRO A 29 2.65 -19.77 -20.78
N LYS A 30 3.12 -21.01 -20.89
CA LYS A 30 4.56 -21.33 -20.99
C LYS A 30 5.17 -20.89 -22.32
N GLN A 31 4.34 -20.49 -23.29
CA GLN A 31 4.73 -20.24 -24.67
C GLN A 31 4.93 -18.76 -24.95
N GLY A 32 6.21 -18.35 -24.97
CA GLY A 32 6.70 -17.09 -25.54
C GLY A 32 6.31 -15.82 -24.78
N PRO A 33 7.14 -14.76 -24.81
CA PRO A 33 6.78 -13.51 -24.17
C PRO A 33 5.56 -12.91 -24.89
N TYR A 34 4.53 -12.56 -24.14
CA TYR A 34 3.45 -11.69 -24.59
C TYR A 34 4.03 -10.32 -24.91
N ARG A 35 4.60 -10.15 -26.12
CA ARG A 35 5.41 -8.97 -26.47
C ARG A 35 4.64 -7.64 -26.39
N GLY A 36 3.30 -7.71 -26.43
CA GLY A 36 2.42 -6.55 -26.29
C GLY A 36 1.94 -6.29 -24.86
N LEU A 37 2.33 -7.12 -23.88
CA LEU A 37 1.84 -7.00 -22.51
C LEU A 37 2.48 -5.78 -21.83
N GLU A 38 1.65 -4.83 -21.45
CA GLU A 38 2.04 -3.58 -20.81
C GLU A 38 1.71 -3.60 -19.30
N SER A 39 0.64 -4.30 -18.91
CA SER A 39 0.16 -4.35 -17.53
C SER A 39 -0.13 -5.78 -17.08
N PHE A 40 0.37 -6.16 -15.90
CA PHE A 40 0.06 -7.43 -15.24
C PHE A 40 -0.44 -7.19 -13.82
N VAL A 41 -1.63 -7.69 -13.50
CA VAL A 41 -2.31 -7.52 -12.21
C VAL A 41 -2.63 -8.89 -11.61
N VAL A 42 -2.19 -9.09 -10.37
CA VAL A 42 -2.44 -10.29 -9.57
C VAL A 42 -3.12 -9.88 -8.27
N ASN A 43 -4.43 -10.06 -8.20
CA ASN A 43 -5.24 -9.63 -7.06
C ASN A 43 -5.08 -10.55 -5.83
N ASP A 44 -4.77 -11.83 -6.04
CA ASP A 44 -4.46 -12.79 -4.97
C ASP A 44 -3.34 -13.73 -5.41
N LEU A 45 -2.18 -13.65 -4.76
CA LEU A 45 -1.13 -14.64 -4.95
C LEU A 45 -1.58 -16.02 -4.43
N PRO A 46 -1.29 -17.11 -5.15
CA PRO A 46 -1.56 -18.44 -4.63
C PRO A 46 -0.86 -18.72 -3.30
N ILE A 47 -1.62 -19.24 -2.33
CA ILE A 47 -1.10 -19.74 -1.04
C ILE A 47 -0.04 -20.83 -1.25
N GLU A 48 -0.11 -21.62 -2.33
CA GLU A 48 0.92 -22.61 -2.64
C GLU A 48 2.15 -21.98 -3.31
N GLU A 49 3.31 -22.08 -2.65
CA GLU A 49 4.59 -21.52 -3.09
C GLU A 49 4.96 -21.89 -4.54
N ILE A 50 4.70 -23.13 -4.97
CA ILE A 50 5.00 -23.60 -6.34
C ILE A 50 4.25 -22.76 -7.39
N ARG A 51 3.02 -22.37 -7.09
CA ARG A 51 2.17 -21.58 -7.99
C ARG A 51 2.57 -20.11 -7.98
N SER A 52 2.89 -19.55 -6.81
CA SER A 52 3.49 -18.21 -6.71
C SER A 52 4.83 -18.14 -7.45
N LYS A 53 5.64 -19.20 -7.43
CA LYS A 53 6.86 -19.31 -8.27
C LYS A 53 6.56 -19.32 -9.77
N HIS A 54 5.41 -19.82 -10.22
CA HIS A 54 5.00 -19.67 -11.63
C HIS A 54 4.71 -18.21 -11.99
N VAL A 55 4.04 -17.47 -11.09
CA VAL A 55 3.79 -16.04 -11.25
C VAL A 55 5.12 -15.27 -11.33
N ALA A 56 6.06 -15.51 -10.42
CA ALA A 56 7.39 -14.89 -10.46
C ALA A 56 8.17 -15.21 -11.75
N ARG A 57 8.13 -16.46 -12.24
CA ARG A 57 8.75 -16.81 -13.52
C ARG A 57 8.12 -16.06 -14.69
N PHE A 58 6.79 -15.92 -14.69
CA PHE A 58 6.07 -15.16 -15.70
C PHE A 58 6.52 -13.69 -15.69
N ILE A 59 6.57 -13.06 -14.51
CA ILE A 59 7.05 -11.68 -14.35
C ILE A 59 8.48 -11.52 -14.91
N LYS A 60 9.40 -12.43 -14.57
CA LYS A 60 10.79 -12.39 -15.07
C LYS A 60 10.92 -12.55 -16.58
N GLN A 61 9.97 -13.23 -17.24
CA GLN A 61 9.95 -13.37 -18.70
C GLN A 61 9.42 -12.11 -19.41
N HIS A 62 8.64 -11.29 -18.72
CA HIS A 62 7.96 -10.11 -19.28
C HIS A 62 8.55 -8.80 -18.76
N LYS A 63 9.86 -8.62 -18.85
CA LYS A 63 10.60 -7.43 -18.37
C LYS A 63 10.22 -6.10 -19.06
N HIS A 64 9.41 -6.17 -20.11
CA HIS A 64 8.94 -5.01 -20.87
C HIS A 64 7.64 -4.43 -20.32
N ILE A 65 6.97 -5.10 -19.37
CA ILE A 65 5.78 -4.55 -18.72
C ILE A 65 6.10 -3.21 -18.07
N GLN A 66 5.12 -2.32 -18.11
CA GLN A 66 5.19 -0.98 -17.55
C GLN A 66 4.45 -0.89 -16.22
N LYS A 67 3.47 -1.76 -16.00
CA LYS A 67 2.67 -1.80 -14.78
C LYS A 67 2.63 -3.21 -14.19
N LEU A 68 2.91 -3.30 -12.90
CA LEU A 68 2.82 -4.52 -12.11
C LEU A 68 2.06 -4.24 -10.82
N SER A 69 0.99 -4.98 -10.56
CA SER A 69 0.26 -4.95 -9.30
C SER A 69 0.15 -6.37 -8.77
N ILE A 70 0.61 -6.59 -7.54
CA ILE A 70 0.57 -7.91 -6.90
C ILE A 70 0.13 -7.76 -5.46
N SER A 71 -0.88 -8.52 -5.09
CA SER A 71 -1.39 -8.61 -3.73
C SER A 71 -1.26 -10.04 -3.21
N GLU A 72 -0.92 -10.16 -1.94
CA GLU A 72 -1.08 -11.41 -1.20
C GLU A 72 -2.53 -11.85 -1.13
N ASP A 73 -2.73 -13.16 -1.01
CA ASP A 73 -4.00 -13.69 -0.58
C ASP A 73 -4.34 -13.15 0.82
N PRO A 74 -5.57 -12.70 1.10
CA PRO A 74 -5.96 -12.22 2.43
C PRO A 74 -5.72 -13.25 3.56
N GLY A 75 -5.79 -14.55 3.24
CA GLY A 75 -5.51 -15.63 4.17
C GLY A 75 -4.04 -16.01 4.29
N ALA A 76 -3.13 -15.35 3.55
CA ALA A 76 -1.70 -15.65 3.59
C ALA A 76 -1.06 -15.13 4.89
N ILE A 77 -0.48 -16.08 5.63
CA ILE A 77 0.23 -15.90 6.90
C ILE A 77 1.54 -16.67 6.87
N ASP A 78 2.56 -16.22 7.60
CA ASP A 78 3.85 -16.90 7.77
C ASP A 78 4.41 -17.47 6.44
N THR A 79 4.55 -18.79 6.37
CA THR A 79 5.09 -19.55 5.25
C THR A 79 4.20 -19.57 4.01
N SER A 80 2.96 -19.10 4.12
CA SER A 80 2.04 -18.95 2.99
C SER A 80 2.03 -17.55 2.37
N ALA A 81 2.73 -16.59 2.97
CA ALA A 81 3.03 -15.30 2.34
C ALA A 81 4.27 -15.43 1.43
N HIS A 82 4.13 -14.97 0.18
CA HIS A 82 5.08 -15.16 -0.92
C HIS A 82 5.64 -13.87 -1.52
N ILE A 83 5.20 -12.67 -1.16
CA ILE A 83 5.76 -11.42 -1.71
C ILE A 83 7.26 -11.37 -1.40
N ASP A 84 7.65 -11.41 -0.13
CA ASP A 84 9.07 -11.36 0.26
C ASP A 84 9.84 -12.59 -0.22
N ARG A 85 9.22 -13.77 -0.17
CA ARG A 85 9.91 -15.04 -0.47
C ARG A 85 10.06 -15.33 -1.96
N VAL A 86 9.17 -14.79 -2.80
CA VAL A 86 9.04 -15.20 -4.21
C VAL A 86 9.03 -14.00 -5.16
N ILE A 87 8.30 -12.94 -4.84
CA ILE A 87 8.14 -11.78 -5.73
C ILE A 87 9.32 -10.81 -5.61
N ILE A 88 9.74 -10.46 -4.40
CA ILE A 88 10.89 -9.57 -4.16
C ILE A 88 12.17 -10.12 -4.83
N PRO A 89 12.56 -11.40 -4.66
CA PRO A 89 13.70 -11.97 -5.39
C PRO A 89 13.56 -11.92 -6.91
N ALA A 90 12.32 -12.02 -7.42
CA ALA A 90 12.05 -11.90 -8.84
C ALA A 90 12.26 -10.47 -9.36
N LEU A 91 11.86 -9.46 -8.58
CA LEU A 91 12.11 -8.05 -8.84
C LEU A 91 13.61 -7.73 -8.80
N ALA A 92 14.30 -8.16 -7.75
CA ALA A 92 15.73 -7.93 -7.54
C ALA A 92 16.59 -8.47 -8.70
N THR A 93 16.25 -9.65 -9.22
CA THR A 93 17.01 -10.30 -10.30
C THR A 93 16.43 -10.05 -11.70
N GLY A 94 15.33 -9.30 -11.79
CA GLY A 94 14.54 -9.18 -13.01
C GLY A 94 15.06 -8.14 -14.01
N GLY A 95 15.67 -7.04 -13.56
CA GLY A 95 16.15 -5.96 -14.43
C GLY A 95 14.99 -5.18 -15.10
N PHE A 96 14.04 -4.72 -14.29
CA PHE A 96 12.78 -4.10 -14.71
C PHE A 96 12.90 -2.62 -15.13
N ASN A 97 13.73 -2.30 -16.12
CA ASN A 97 14.02 -0.91 -16.53
C ASN A 97 12.82 -0.16 -17.17
N ASN A 98 11.79 -0.90 -17.58
CA ASN A 98 10.57 -0.35 -18.19
C ASN A 98 9.42 -0.19 -17.20
N LEU A 99 9.56 -0.73 -15.98
CA LEU A 99 8.49 -0.70 -14.99
C LEU A 99 8.31 0.74 -14.48
N ARG A 100 7.13 1.31 -14.74
CA ARG A 100 6.74 2.68 -14.36
C ARG A 100 5.78 2.69 -13.18
N SER A 101 4.94 1.68 -13.05
CA SER A 101 3.98 1.55 -11.96
C SER A 101 4.17 0.22 -11.23
N LEU A 102 4.38 0.28 -9.93
CA LEU A 102 4.44 -0.88 -9.05
C LEU A 102 3.46 -0.72 -7.90
N PHE A 103 2.65 -1.74 -7.66
CA PHE A 103 1.85 -1.86 -6.46
C PHE A 103 2.11 -3.22 -5.81
N LEU A 104 2.46 -3.23 -4.54
CA LEU A 104 2.67 -4.43 -3.75
C LEU A 104 1.85 -4.37 -2.47
N ALA A 105 1.09 -5.44 -2.21
CA ALA A 105 0.26 -5.54 -1.02
C ALA A 105 0.61 -6.79 -0.21
N TRP A 106 1.30 -6.60 0.90
CA TRP A 106 1.59 -7.65 1.87
C TRP A 106 0.31 -8.06 2.61
N GLY A 107 0.24 -9.35 2.93
CA GLY A 107 -0.86 -9.98 3.64
C GLY A 107 -0.84 -9.67 5.12
N ARG A 108 -1.38 -10.59 5.92
CA ARG A 108 -1.69 -10.37 7.35
C ARG A 108 -0.51 -10.55 8.30
N GLY A 109 0.67 -10.94 7.81
CA GLY A 109 1.83 -11.24 8.67
C GLY A 109 1.63 -12.51 9.49
N GLU A 110 2.23 -12.58 10.67
CA GLU A 110 2.19 -13.78 11.52
C GLU A 110 0.90 -13.86 12.35
N LEU A 111 0.32 -15.07 12.51
CA LEU A 111 -0.75 -15.29 13.48
C LEU A 111 -0.14 -15.68 14.83
N TYR A 112 -0.44 -14.93 15.88
CA TYR A 112 -0.23 -15.41 17.23
C TYR A 112 -1.25 -16.52 17.56
N GLU A 113 -0.78 -17.60 18.21
CA GLU A 113 -1.65 -18.67 18.70
C GLU A 113 -2.68 -18.12 19.70
N PRO A 114 -3.93 -18.63 19.72
CA PRO A 114 -4.90 -18.20 20.71
C PRO A 114 -4.36 -18.49 22.11
N HIS A 115 -4.35 -17.47 22.97
CA HIS A 115 -4.09 -17.64 24.40
C HIS A 115 -4.99 -18.75 24.96
N PRO A 116 -4.44 -19.74 25.69
CA PRO A 116 -5.26 -20.72 26.36
C PRO A 116 -6.04 -20.05 27.49
N GLU A 117 -7.36 -20.21 27.44
CA GLU A 117 -8.32 -20.07 28.53
C GLU A 117 -8.74 -18.66 28.99
N GLY A 118 -10.01 -18.33 28.70
CA GLY A 118 -10.89 -17.80 29.74
C GLY A 118 -11.27 -16.32 29.71
N LEU A 119 -10.91 -15.54 28.68
CA LEU A 119 -11.44 -14.19 28.50
C LEU A 119 -12.21 -14.10 27.19
N ASP A 120 -13.51 -13.80 27.26
CA ASP A 120 -14.50 -13.68 26.17
C ASP A 120 -14.24 -12.51 25.20
N PHE A 121 -12.98 -12.18 24.93
CA PHE A 121 -12.59 -11.29 23.87
C PHE A 121 -11.58 -12.03 22.98
N PRO A 122 -11.87 -12.26 21.69
CA PRO A 122 -10.86 -12.76 20.76
C PRO A 122 -9.86 -11.63 20.48
N ASN A 123 -9.05 -11.26 21.48
CA ASN A 123 -7.85 -10.47 21.31
C ASN A 123 -6.82 -11.38 20.64
N LEU A 124 -6.99 -11.61 19.33
CA LEU A 124 -5.86 -11.92 18.48
C LEU A 124 -4.93 -10.71 18.59
N GLU A 125 -3.88 -10.84 19.41
CA GLU A 125 -2.73 -9.94 19.38
C GLU A 125 -2.09 -10.06 17.99
N ARG A 126 -2.65 -9.33 17.01
CA ARG A 126 -2.06 -9.22 15.68
C ARG A 126 -0.82 -8.35 15.82
N GLU A 127 0.36 -8.90 15.51
CA GLU A 127 1.57 -8.10 15.36
C GLU A 127 1.40 -7.13 14.18
N SER A 128 2.07 -5.98 14.25
CA SER A 128 2.13 -5.04 13.14
C SER A 128 2.78 -5.71 11.93
N VAL A 129 2.12 -5.67 10.78
CA VAL A 129 2.72 -6.12 9.52
C VAL A 129 3.68 -5.03 9.05
N ASP A 130 4.93 -5.40 8.79
CA ASP A 130 5.95 -4.49 8.26
C ASP A 130 6.60 -5.05 6.98
N ILE A 131 7.17 -4.16 6.17
CA ILE A 131 7.91 -4.49 4.95
C ILE A 131 9.37 -4.66 5.32
N SER A 132 9.98 -5.80 4.96
CA SER A 132 11.40 -6.04 5.24
C SER A 132 12.32 -5.00 4.57
N GLU A 133 13.48 -4.71 5.18
CA GLU A 133 14.47 -3.81 4.55
C GLU A 133 14.96 -4.34 3.20
N GLU A 134 15.07 -5.65 3.04
CA GLU A 134 15.44 -6.27 1.76
C GLU A 134 14.40 -5.98 0.66
N ALA A 135 13.11 -6.06 1.01
CA ALA A 135 12.03 -5.71 0.10
C ALA A 135 12.06 -4.22 -0.27
N LEU A 136 12.23 -3.33 0.72
CA LEU A 136 12.33 -1.89 0.47
C LEU A 136 13.57 -1.53 -0.37
N ALA A 137 14.72 -2.13 -0.08
CA ALA A 137 15.94 -1.94 -0.86
C ALA A 137 15.75 -2.43 -2.31
N THR A 138 15.09 -3.57 -2.50
CA THR A 138 14.75 -4.09 -3.83
C THR A 138 13.84 -3.13 -4.58
N VAL A 139 12.75 -2.66 -3.96
CA VAL A 139 11.83 -1.68 -4.57
C VAL A 139 12.57 -0.38 -4.90
N GLY A 140 13.38 0.14 -3.97
CA GLY A 140 14.19 1.34 -4.13
C GLY A 140 15.25 1.25 -5.24
N SER A 141 15.63 0.04 -5.66
CA SER A 141 16.54 -0.18 -6.78
C SER A 141 15.89 -0.06 -8.16
N VAL A 142 14.55 -0.11 -8.23
CA VAL A 142 13.78 0.00 -9.49
C VAL A 142 13.60 1.47 -9.87
N THR A 143 14.71 2.13 -10.22
CA THR A 143 14.78 3.58 -10.50
C THR A 143 13.94 4.06 -11.69
N SER A 144 13.38 3.13 -12.46
CA SER A 144 12.45 3.37 -13.56
C SER A 144 11.05 3.80 -13.11
N LEU A 145 10.71 3.59 -11.83
CA LEU A 145 9.37 3.83 -11.28
C LEU A 145 8.98 5.31 -11.29
N GLU A 146 7.74 5.55 -11.72
CA GLU A 146 7.04 6.83 -11.70
C GLU A 146 5.86 6.79 -10.71
N GLN A 147 5.35 5.61 -10.41
CA GLN A 147 4.23 5.37 -9.51
C GLN A 147 4.56 4.16 -8.61
N LEU A 148 4.42 4.35 -7.30
CA LEU A 148 4.62 3.30 -6.30
C LEU A 148 3.45 3.29 -5.33
N GLY A 149 2.88 2.11 -5.10
CA GLY A 149 1.94 1.89 -4.01
C GLY A 149 2.38 0.72 -3.15
N LEU A 150 2.30 0.91 -1.84
CA LEU A 150 2.62 -0.08 -0.82
C LEU A 150 1.43 -0.23 0.11
N ARG A 151 1.06 -1.48 0.41
CA ARG A 151 -0.01 -1.82 1.34
C ARG A 151 0.45 -2.96 2.24
N CYS A 152 0.09 -2.90 3.51
CA CYS A 152 0.26 -4.01 4.44
C CYS A 152 -1.08 -4.28 5.15
N GLY A 153 -1.34 -5.53 5.50
CA GLY A 153 -2.52 -5.94 6.26
C GLY A 153 -3.74 -6.34 5.41
N GLU A 154 -4.74 -6.89 6.10
CA GLU A 154 -5.91 -7.54 5.49
C GLU A 154 -6.97 -6.55 5.03
N GLU A 155 -7.74 -6.94 3.99
CA GLU A 155 -8.95 -6.22 3.56
C GLU A 155 -10.19 -6.60 4.35
N TYR A 156 -10.17 -7.78 4.96
CA TYR A 156 -11.31 -8.37 5.63
C TYR A 156 -11.61 -7.65 6.94
N SER A 157 -12.78 -7.02 6.97
CA SER A 157 -13.45 -6.63 8.20
C SER A 157 -14.36 -7.80 8.60
N PRO A 158 -14.12 -8.49 9.73
CA PRO A 158 -15.03 -9.54 10.17
C PRO A 158 -16.44 -8.98 10.34
N SER A 159 -17.43 -9.77 9.94
CA SER A 159 -18.87 -9.45 9.92
C SER A 159 -19.48 -9.15 11.31
N TYR A 160 -18.66 -9.11 12.36
CA TYR A 160 -19.07 -8.92 13.74
C TYR A 160 -18.39 -7.67 14.32
N GLY A 161 -19.00 -6.50 14.12
CA GLY A 161 -18.75 -5.29 14.91
C GLY A 161 -17.60 -4.40 14.42
N ASN A 162 -17.98 -3.18 14.01
CA ASN A 162 -17.17 -2.03 13.56
C ASN A 162 -16.32 -2.24 12.28
N LYS A 163 -16.77 -1.59 11.20
CA LYS A 163 -16.34 -1.78 9.80
C LYS A 163 -14.96 -1.21 9.44
N ASP A 164 -14.31 -0.49 10.34
CA ASP A 164 -13.17 0.36 9.98
C ASP A 164 -11.85 0.07 10.73
N ASP A 165 -11.88 -0.69 11.83
CA ASP A 165 -10.72 -0.73 12.76
C ASP A 165 -9.68 -1.81 12.39
N ASP A 166 -10.11 -2.93 11.80
CA ASP A 166 -9.24 -4.09 11.50
C ASP A 166 -8.35 -3.91 10.25
N LYS A 167 -8.54 -2.82 9.50
CA LYS A 167 -7.87 -2.58 8.21
C LYS A 167 -6.49 -1.94 8.34
N TYR A 168 -6.20 -1.25 9.45
CA TYR A 168 -5.04 -0.36 9.59
C TYR A 168 -4.02 -0.94 10.57
N LEU A 169 -3.30 -1.98 10.14
CA LEU A 169 -2.35 -2.72 10.98
C LEU A 169 -0.88 -2.34 10.73
N TRP A 170 -0.61 -1.55 9.69
CA TRP A 170 0.75 -1.19 9.33
C TRP A 170 1.23 -0.01 10.14
N LEU A 171 1.82 -0.26 11.31
CA LEU A 171 2.49 0.77 12.08
C LEU A 171 3.72 1.24 11.29
N ILE A 172 3.56 2.35 10.58
CA ILE A 172 4.51 2.74 9.55
C ILE A 172 5.75 3.41 10.14
N ASP A 173 6.92 3.03 9.62
CA ASP A 173 8.19 3.72 9.82
C ASP A 173 8.55 4.54 8.57
N HIS A 174 8.18 5.83 8.59
CA HIS A 174 8.46 6.75 7.47
C HIS A 174 9.96 6.99 7.26
N ASP A 175 10.79 6.91 8.30
CA ASP A 175 12.23 7.08 8.17
C ASP A 175 12.85 5.92 7.38
N LYS A 176 12.43 4.70 7.72
CA LYS A 176 12.81 3.48 7.00
C LYS A 176 12.40 3.54 5.53
N LEU A 177 11.15 3.92 5.22
CA LEU A 177 10.72 4.09 3.83
C LEU A 177 11.55 5.16 3.09
N ARG A 178 11.73 6.34 3.68
CA ARG A 178 12.53 7.42 3.08
C ARG A 178 13.97 6.98 2.78
N ALA A 179 14.61 6.26 3.72
CA ALA A 179 15.97 5.78 3.57
C ALA A 179 16.15 4.87 2.34
N HIS A 180 15.16 4.03 2.03
CA HIS A 180 15.23 3.10 0.89
C HIS A 180 14.69 3.67 -0.42
N LEU A 181 13.65 4.51 -0.36
CA LEU A 181 12.97 5.02 -1.56
C LEU A 181 13.66 6.25 -2.19
N GLY A 182 14.65 6.85 -1.51
CA GLY A 182 15.35 8.04 -1.99
C GLY A 182 15.99 7.92 -3.38
N ASN A 183 16.25 6.71 -3.88
CA ASN A 183 16.79 6.50 -5.23
C ASN A 183 15.75 6.61 -6.36
N LEU A 184 14.45 6.62 -6.04
CA LEU A 184 13.36 6.65 -7.01
C LEU A 184 13.12 8.08 -7.54
N LYS A 185 14.14 8.69 -8.17
CA LYS A 185 14.10 10.10 -8.58
C LYS A 185 13.03 10.44 -9.62
N ARG A 186 12.46 9.44 -10.28
CA ARG A 186 11.37 9.59 -11.26
C ARG A 186 9.98 9.47 -10.65
N LEU A 187 9.88 9.15 -9.35
CA LEU A 187 8.62 8.92 -8.69
C LEU A 187 7.80 10.20 -8.64
N THR A 188 6.59 10.15 -9.22
CA THR A 188 5.60 11.23 -9.25
C THR A 188 4.42 10.95 -8.33
N LYS A 189 4.12 9.67 -8.07
CA LYS A 189 3.03 9.24 -7.20
C LYS A 189 3.51 8.21 -6.18
N LEU A 190 3.24 8.46 -4.90
CA LEU A 190 3.50 7.52 -3.80
C LEU A 190 2.20 7.25 -3.04
N ALA A 191 1.74 6.01 -3.01
CA ALA A 191 0.62 5.59 -2.19
C ALA A 191 1.10 4.70 -1.04
N ILE A 192 0.89 5.16 0.18
CA ILE A 192 1.03 4.40 1.41
C ILE A 192 -0.38 4.08 1.87
N VAL A 193 -0.76 2.80 1.79
CA VAL A 193 -2.15 2.36 1.97
C VAL A 193 -2.24 1.50 3.22
N ARG A 194 -3.25 1.77 4.05
CA ARG A 194 -3.52 1.09 5.33
C ARG A 194 -2.45 1.29 6.40
N ASP A 195 -1.71 2.39 6.32
CA ASP A 195 -0.83 2.84 7.39
C ASP A 195 -1.60 3.28 8.62
N THR A 196 -1.02 3.03 9.79
CA THR A 196 -1.46 3.54 11.09
C THR A 196 -0.28 4.11 11.86
N TYR A 197 -0.58 4.77 12.97
CA TYR A 197 0.38 5.55 13.74
C TYR A 197 0.28 5.20 15.22
N ALA A 198 1.34 5.49 15.96
CA ALA A 198 1.32 5.32 17.40
C ALA A 198 0.17 6.15 18.03
N ALA A 199 -0.65 5.49 18.84
CA ALA A 199 -1.66 6.19 19.63
C ALA A 199 -0.97 7.11 20.64
N THR A 200 -1.48 8.32 20.79
CA THR A 200 -0.87 9.31 21.69
C THR A 200 -1.25 9.12 23.16
N VAL A 201 -2.27 8.30 23.42
CA VAL A 201 -2.57 7.80 24.75
C VAL A 201 -1.75 6.50 24.94
N PRO A 202 -0.76 6.47 25.86
CA PRO A 202 0.17 5.33 25.99
C PRO A 202 -0.51 3.98 26.30
N SER A 203 -1.73 3.99 26.82
CA SER A 203 -2.51 2.78 27.10
C SER A 203 -3.28 2.25 25.89
N TYR A 204 -3.25 2.92 24.74
CA TYR A 204 -3.97 2.51 23.54
C TYR A 204 -3.04 1.79 22.55
N ASP A 205 -3.53 0.66 22.04
CA ASP A 205 -2.92 0.00 20.88
C ASP A 205 -2.97 0.95 19.66
N HIS A 206 -1.94 0.94 18.82
CA HIS A 206 -1.87 1.69 17.56
C HIS A 206 -3.05 1.39 16.62
N LYS A 207 -3.67 0.20 16.76
CA LYS A 207 -4.91 -0.16 16.05
C LYS A 207 -6.07 0.80 16.35
N LEU A 208 -6.06 1.45 17.51
CA LEU A 208 -7.10 2.40 17.92
C LEU A 208 -6.84 3.82 17.42
N TYR A 209 -5.74 4.09 16.71
CA TYR A 209 -5.33 5.43 16.30
C TYR A 209 -6.45 6.19 15.56
N TYR A 210 -7.01 5.59 14.51
CA TYR A 210 -8.10 6.19 13.72
C TYR A 210 -9.48 6.07 14.37
N TYR A 211 -9.65 5.18 15.33
CA TYR A 211 -10.92 4.95 16.02
C TYR A 211 -11.13 5.95 17.16
N ALA A 212 -10.20 5.94 18.12
CA ALA A 212 -10.34 6.65 19.39
C ALA A 212 -10.37 8.17 19.21
N ARG A 213 -9.58 8.70 18.26
CA ARG A 213 -9.53 10.12 17.86
C ARG A 213 -9.54 11.11 19.03
N GLY A 214 -8.94 10.70 20.15
CA GLY A 214 -8.86 11.49 21.37
C GLY A 214 -7.65 12.41 21.32
N PRO A 215 -7.80 13.74 21.35
CA PRO A 215 -6.66 14.64 21.30
C PRO A 215 -5.97 14.75 22.67
N GLY A 216 -4.68 14.39 22.72
CA GLY A 216 -3.79 14.72 23.83
C GLY A 216 -3.10 16.07 23.64
N ASP A 217 -2.11 16.35 24.50
CA ASP A 217 -1.31 17.59 24.42
C ASP A 217 -0.51 17.70 23.11
N SER A 218 -0.08 16.57 22.54
CA SER A 218 0.55 16.51 21.22
C SER A 218 -0.40 16.96 20.12
N GLU A 219 -1.61 16.41 20.07
CA GLU A 219 -2.61 16.78 19.07
C GLU A 219 -2.98 18.26 19.17
N GLN A 220 -3.13 18.79 20.39
CA GLN A 220 -3.43 20.21 20.58
C GLN A 220 -2.33 21.12 20.04
N ARG A 221 -1.05 20.72 20.13
CA ARG A 221 0.07 21.48 19.56
C ARG A 221 0.08 21.37 18.04
N ASP A 222 0.01 20.15 17.52
CA ASP A 222 0.11 19.91 16.08
C ASP A 222 -1.05 20.53 15.32
N ALA A 223 -2.26 20.51 15.88
CA ALA A 223 -3.45 21.13 15.30
C ALA A 223 -3.31 22.64 15.07
N LYS A 224 -2.45 23.32 15.84
CA LYS A 224 -2.19 24.76 15.72
C LYS A 224 -1.07 25.09 14.72
N GLY A 225 -0.40 24.08 14.16
CA GLY A 225 0.77 24.28 13.30
C GLY A 225 0.49 24.88 11.92
N ARG A 226 -0.74 24.76 11.42
CA ARG A 226 -1.17 25.20 10.08
C ARG A 226 -2.57 25.83 10.10
N PRO A 227 -2.77 26.98 10.78
CA PRO A 227 -4.09 27.59 10.95
C PRO A 227 -4.75 28.01 9.64
N GLU A 228 -3.97 28.29 8.61
CA GLU A 228 -4.44 28.66 7.26
C GLU A 228 -5.25 27.55 6.57
N LEU A 229 -5.11 26.30 7.00
CA LEU A 229 -5.82 25.15 6.42
C LEU A 229 -7.13 24.80 7.14
N ASN A 230 -7.53 25.59 8.16
CA ASN A 230 -8.69 25.26 9.01
C ASN A 230 -10.03 25.72 8.43
N ALA A 231 -10.05 26.47 7.32
CA ALA A 231 -11.24 27.11 6.78
C ALA A 231 -12.25 26.12 6.15
N ASP A 232 -11.79 24.94 5.75
CA ASP A 232 -12.56 23.99 4.93
C ASP A 232 -12.98 22.71 5.69
N GLU A 233 -13.12 22.76 7.02
CA GLU A 233 -13.36 21.56 7.82
C GLU A 233 -14.84 21.22 8.01
N GLU A 234 -15.19 19.95 7.77
CA GLU A 234 -16.55 19.41 7.91
C GLU A 234 -16.89 18.88 9.32
N GLU A 235 -15.88 18.61 10.15
CA GLU A 235 -16.07 17.97 11.46
C GLU A 235 -16.54 18.97 12.53
N ASN A 236 -17.67 18.64 13.18
CA ASN A 236 -18.34 19.52 14.13
C ASN A 236 -17.98 19.22 15.59
N HIS A 237 -17.46 18.02 15.90
CA HIS A 237 -17.08 17.69 17.27
C HIS A 237 -15.70 18.29 17.62
N PRO A 238 -15.58 19.20 18.62
CA PRO A 238 -14.34 19.94 18.87
C PRO A 238 -13.11 19.06 19.10
N SER A 239 -13.25 17.94 19.81
CA SER A 239 -12.13 17.03 20.06
C SER A 239 -11.69 16.27 18.81
N ILE A 240 -12.63 15.82 17.98
CA ILE A 240 -12.33 15.10 16.73
C ILE A 240 -11.71 16.08 15.74
N GLN A 241 -12.19 17.31 15.69
CA GLN A 241 -11.62 18.38 14.86
C GLN A 241 -10.16 18.66 15.23
N ILE A 242 -9.82 18.74 16.52
CA ILE A 242 -8.41 18.89 16.96
C ILE A 242 -7.58 17.71 16.49
N TRP A 243 -8.08 16.48 16.64
CA TRP A 243 -7.38 15.28 16.21
C TRP A 243 -7.18 15.25 14.68
N GLU A 244 -8.21 15.55 13.89
CA GLU A 244 -8.15 15.57 12.42
C GLU A 244 -7.15 16.63 11.91
N ARG A 245 -7.11 17.81 12.55
CA ARG A 245 -6.10 18.85 12.28
C ARG A 245 -4.69 18.38 12.59
N ALA A 246 -4.50 17.79 13.76
CA ALA A 246 -3.20 17.27 14.19
C ALA A 246 -2.71 16.19 13.21
N HIS A 247 -3.56 15.22 12.91
CA HIS A 247 -3.27 14.14 11.97
C HIS A 247 -2.95 14.69 10.57
N ARG A 248 -3.79 15.57 10.01
CA ARG A 248 -3.52 16.25 8.73
C ARG A 248 -2.14 16.91 8.75
N ASN A 249 -1.83 17.73 9.76
CA ASN A 249 -0.59 18.50 9.80
C ASN A 249 0.64 17.59 9.93
N ARG A 250 0.53 16.44 10.63
CA ARG A 250 1.59 15.41 10.66
C ARG A 250 1.79 14.81 9.27
N MET A 251 0.72 14.40 8.58
CA MET A 251 0.82 13.79 7.25
C MET A 251 1.41 14.75 6.21
N LEU A 252 1.05 16.03 6.27
CA LEU A 252 1.66 17.06 5.43
C LEU A 252 3.16 17.23 5.71
N THR A 253 3.57 17.13 6.98
CA THR A 253 4.98 17.22 7.36
C THR A 253 5.76 16.00 6.84
N GLU A 254 5.23 14.78 7.00
CA GLU A 254 5.85 13.58 6.41
C GLU A 254 5.96 13.72 4.89
N ALA A 255 4.89 14.15 4.22
CA ALA A 255 4.87 14.33 2.78
C ALA A 255 5.92 15.35 2.29
N GLU A 256 6.09 16.47 2.99
CA GLU A 256 7.12 17.47 2.68
C GLU A 256 8.52 16.87 2.76
N ASP A 257 8.79 16.01 3.74
CA ASP A 257 10.08 15.36 3.85
C ASP A 257 10.29 14.26 2.78
N TYR A 258 9.25 13.56 2.33
CA TYR A 258 9.34 12.72 1.13
C TYR A 258 9.68 13.55 -0.10
N ALA A 259 9.07 14.74 -0.27
CA ALA A 259 9.36 15.62 -1.40
C ALA A 259 10.81 16.12 -1.42
N VAL A 260 11.47 16.21 -0.26
CA VAL A 260 12.92 16.52 -0.18
C VAL A 260 13.76 15.45 -0.88
N ILE A 261 13.44 14.17 -0.68
CA ILE A 261 14.23 13.07 -1.25
C ILE A 261 13.73 12.62 -2.64
N LEU A 262 12.46 12.87 -2.96
CA LEU A 262 11.79 12.53 -4.21
C LEU A 262 11.47 13.82 -5.01
N PRO A 263 12.40 14.31 -5.83
CA PRO A 263 12.34 15.67 -6.39
C PRO A 263 11.22 15.90 -7.42
N ASN A 264 10.58 14.83 -7.90
CA ASN A 264 9.49 14.87 -8.88
C ASN A 264 8.15 14.41 -8.29
N LEU A 265 8.06 14.28 -6.96
CA LEU A 265 6.83 13.86 -6.31
C LEU A 265 5.74 14.94 -6.49
N GLU A 266 4.63 14.56 -7.09
CA GLU A 266 3.50 15.44 -7.41
C GLU A 266 2.25 15.09 -6.60
N TRP A 267 2.14 13.83 -6.17
CA TRP A 267 1.00 13.33 -5.41
C TRP A 267 1.45 12.27 -4.41
N MET A 268 0.87 12.32 -3.22
CA MET A 268 1.08 11.31 -2.19
C MET A 268 -0.23 10.96 -1.49
N LEU A 269 -0.37 9.70 -1.08
CA LEU A 269 -1.38 9.26 -0.12
C LEU A 269 -0.68 8.68 1.09
N CYS A 270 -0.93 9.23 2.28
CA CYS A 270 -0.56 8.66 3.57
C CYS A 270 -1.56 9.14 4.62
N GLY A 271 -1.79 8.35 5.67
CA GLY A 271 -2.75 8.68 6.72
C GLY A 271 -4.18 8.84 6.20
N GLN A 272 -4.55 8.12 5.14
CA GLN A 272 -5.82 8.33 4.44
C GLN A 272 -6.01 9.78 3.95
N ARG A 273 -4.93 10.52 3.67
CA ARG A 273 -4.97 11.90 3.15
C ARG A 273 -4.35 11.93 1.76
N PRO A 274 -5.10 12.25 0.69
CA PRO A 274 -4.50 12.63 -0.58
C PRO A 274 -3.86 14.01 -0.45
N ILE A 275 -2.59 14.09 -0.85
CA ILE A 275 -1.73 15.27 -0.66
C ILE A 275 -1.15 15.66 -2.01
N GLY A 276 -1.25 16.96 -2.31
CA GLY A 276 -0.59 17.60 -3.44
C GLY A 276 0.59 18.44 -2.98
N PHE A 277 1.45 18.81 -3.93
CA PHE A 277 2.62 19.64 -3.67
C PHE A 277 2.60 20.90 -4.51
N SER A 278 3.02 22.00 -3.90
CA SER A 278 3.29 23.25 -4.60
C SER A 278 4.77 23.58 -4.50
N ARG A 279 5.33 24.06 -5.62
CA ARG A 279 6.67 24.66 -5.68
C ARG A 279 6.51 26.14 -5.91
N HIS A 280 6.73 26.93 -4.86
CA HIS A 280 6.96 28.36 -5.03
C HIS A 280 8.45 28.56 -5.35
N SER A 281 8.75 29.39 -6.34
CA SER A 281 10.12 29.60 -6.84
C SER A 281 11.05 30.03 -5.71
N GLY A 282 12.00 29.16 -5.35
CA GLY A 282 13.00 29.42 -4.29
C GLY A 282 12.59 28.98 -2.88
N GLU A 283 11.39 28.42 -2.68
CA GLU A 283 10.92 27.92 -1.38
C GLU A 283 10.96 26.40 -1.27
N ARG A 284 10.94 25.92 -0.01
CA ARG A 284 10.78 24.49 0.33
C ARG A 284 9.45 24.00 -0.23
N PHE A 285 9.37 22.72 -0.60
CA PHE A 285 8.10 22.11 -1.00
C PHE A 285 7.04 22.35 0.08
N SER A 286 5.86 22.81 -0.33
CA SER A 286 4.71 22.94 0.56
C SER A 286 3.66 21.91 0.16
N ALA A 287 3.32 21.04 1.11
CA ALA A 287 2.26 20.06 0.95
C ALA A 287 0.91 20.66 1.35
N PHE A 288 -0.14 20.29 0.61
CA PHE A 288 -1.52 20.68 0.91
C PHE A 288 -2.48 19.50 0.72
N PRO A 289 -3.57 19.43 1.52
CA PRO A 289 -4.57 18.38 1.36
C PRO A 289 -5.37 18.60 0.07
N LEU A 290 -5.65 17.53 -0.66
CA LEU A 290 -6.48 17.58 -1.88
C LEU A 290 -7.99 17.44 -1.60
N THR A 291 -8.34 17.04 -0.38
CA THR A 291 -9.70 16.84 0.10
C THR A 291 -9.90 17.48 1.48
N PRO A 292 -11.12 17.94 1.83
CA PRO A 292 -11.44 18.46 3.17
C PRO A 292 -11.17 17.43 4.28
N GLY A 293 -11.63 16.21 4.05
CA GLY A 293 -11.50 15.08 4.97
C GLY A 293 -10.45 14.06 4.54
N ARG A 294 -10.37 12.97 5.30
CA ARG A 294 -9.67 11.75 4.89
C ARG A 294 -10.42 11.08 3.73
N ASP A 295 -9.67 10.49 2.81
CA ASP A 295 -10.16 9.72 1.66
C ASP A 295 -9.17 8.57 1.37
N GLU A 296 -9.67 7.33 1.36
CA GLU A 296 -8.89 6.13 1.00
C GLU A 296 -8.51 6.10 -0.49
N CYS A 297 -9.06 7.01 -1.31
CA CYS A 297 -8.77 7.19 -2.73
C CYS A 297 -8.98 5.91 -3.56
N VAL A 298 -9.92 5.04 -3.15
CA VAL A 298 -10.14 3.70 -3.73
C VAL A 298 -10.26 3.75 -5.25
N THR A 299 -11.07 4.67 -5.78
CA THR A 299 -11.26 4.84 -7.23
C THR A 299 -9.97 5.22 -7.94
N PHE A 300 -9.19 6.15 -7.36
CA PHE A 300 -7.93 6.61 -7.92
C PHE A 300 -6.85 5.52 -7.86
N LEU A 301 -6.77 4.78 -6.75
CA LEU A 301 -5.86 3.65 -6.59
C LEU A 301 -6.18 2.54 -7.60
N ARG A 302 -7.47 2.24 -7.84
CA ARG A 302 -7.86 1.28 -8.88
C ARG A 302 -7.43 1.72 -10.27
N MET A 303 -7.69 2.98 -10.64
CA MET A 303 -7.32 3.48 -11.97
C MET A 303 -5.79 3.55 -12.16
N THR A 304 -5.07 3.99 -11.13
CA THR A 304 -3.61 4.18 -11.18
C THR A 304 -2.88 2.83 -11.11
N PHE A 305 -3.21 2.02 -10.11
CA PHE A 305 -2.47 0.81 -9.77
C PHE A 305 -3.16 -0.49 -10.17
N GLY A 306 -4.44 -0.47 -10.56
CA GLY A 306 -5.19 -1.68 -10.88
C GLY A 306 -5.57 -2.47 -9.62
N VAL A 307 -5.78 -1.77 -8.50
CA VAL A 307 -6.21 -2.34 -7.23
C VAL A 307 -7.73 -2.45 -7.25
N GLU A 308 -8.27 -3.66 -7.42
CA GLU A 308 -9.69 -3.88 -7.15
C GLU A 308 -9.92 -4.00 -5.64
N ARG A 309 -11.10 -3.56 -5.21
CA ARG A 309 -11.64 -3.92 -3.90
C ARG A 309 -12.09 -5.37 -4.01
N SER A 310 -11.80 -6.21 -3.03
CA SER A 310 -12.47 -7.51 -2.94
C SER A 310 -13.91 -7.27 -2.49
N ASP A 311 -14.74 -6.76 -3.41
CA ASP A 311 -16.18 -6.71 -3.23
C ASP A 311 -16.71 -8.14 -3.36
N SER A 312 -16.73 -8.85 -2.22
CA SER A 312 -17.45 -10.11 -2.03
C SER A 312 -18.33 -10.01 -0.80
#